data_AF-A0A0S7Z8G2-F1
#
_entry.id   AF-A0A0S7Z8G2-F1
#
_cell.length_a   1.000
_cell.length_b   1.000
_cell.length_c   1.000
_cell.angle_alpha   90.00
_cell.angle_beta   90.00
_cell.angle_gamma   90.00
#
_symmetry.space_group_name_H-M   'P 1'
#
loop_
_entity.id
_entity.type
_entity.pdbx_description
1 polymer ?
#
loop_
_entity_poly.entity_id
_entity_poly.type
_entity_poly.pdbx_seq_one_letter_code
_entity_poly.pdbx_strand_id
1 'polypeptide(L)'
;MGLDGSIAIARAGDYSVEWVRPDGSVVRGPANDYRPVRVGRDEKQAWVERAARSGLRVEMTVENGRASTSFGRGGRASDDWERQYPEWPDVMPAFQPNGVFVTPGGEMWVERYVAADDPPAFDVFDSAGRMVRRISFSPGRRLAGFGRDAVYLVSAGAPR
;
A
#
# COMPACT_ATOMS: atom_id res chain seq x y z
N MET A 1 14.67 -1.45 -4.12
CA MET A 1 16.12 -1.16 -4.23
C MET A 1 16.31 -0.19 -5.38
N GLY A 2 17.09 0.87 -5.19
CA GLY A 2 17.49 1.79 -6.25
C GLY A 2 18.48 1.14 -7.20
N LEU A 3 18.60 1.70 -8.40
CA LEU A 3 19.57 1.23 -9.41
C LEU A 3 21.04 1.43 -8.96
N ASP A 4 21.27 2.36 -8.04
CA ASP A 4 22.54 2.63 -7.39
C ASP A 4 22.90 1.62 -6.28
N GLY A 5 22.02 0.65 -6.01
CA GLY A 5 22.19 -0.34 -4.95
C GLY A 5 21.68 0.12 -3.58
N SER A 6 21.07 1.30 -3.48
CA SER A 6 20.49 1.78 -2.23
C SER A 6 19.21 1.03 -1.87
N ILE A 7 18.96 0.82 -0.58
CA ILE A 7 17.74 0.22 -0.05
C ILE A 7 16.90 1.33 0.57
N ALA A 8 15.67 1.48 0.08
CA ALA A 8 14.69 2.41 0.62
C ALA A 8 13.79 1.70 1.63
N ILE A 9 13.53 2.33 2.77
CA ILE A 9 12.69 1.80 3.84
C ILE A 9 11.69 2.88 4.22
N ALA A 10 10.39 2.55 4.16
CA ALA A 10 9.32 3.39 4.68
C ALA A 10 8.92 2.91 6.09
N ARG A 11 8.81 3.83 7.05
CA ARG A 11 8.46 3.53 8.44
C ARG A 11 7.06 4.04 8.73
N ALA A 12 6.15 3.14 9.13
CA ALA A 12 4.76 3.50 9.39
C ALA A 12 4.54 4.26 10.71
N GLY A 13 5.42 4.08 11.70
CA GLY A 13 5.25 4.63 13.06
C GLY A 13 5.21 6.16 13.11
N ASP A 14 6.20 6.80 12.50
CA ASP A 14 6.34 8.27 12.42
C ASP A 14 6.20 8.80 10.97
N TYR A 15 5.77 7.93 10.07
CA TYR A 15 5.66 8.17 8.63
C TYR A 15 6.91 8.85 8.05
N SER A 16 8.07 8.21 8.24
CA SER A 16 9.36 8.66 7.74
C SER A 16 9.94 7.67 6.72
N VAL A 17 11.01 8.10 6.06
CA VAL A 17 11.73 7.32 5.05
C VAL A 17 13.21 7.32 5.38
N GLU A 18 13.86 6.19 5.17
CA GLU A 18 15.31 6.09 5.22
C GLU A 18 15.88 5.39 3.99
N TRP A 19 17.10 5.79 3.64
CA TRP A 19 17.90 5.20 2.56
C TRP A 19 19.16 4.62 3.16
N VAL A 20 19.35 3.32 3.00
CA VAL A 20 20.61 2.62 3.29
C VAL A 20 21.41 2.57 2.00
N ARG A 21 22.54 3.26 1.96
CA ARG A 21 23.43 3.29 0.80
C ARG A 21 24.25 2.00 0.69
N PRO A 22 24.87 1.72 -0.48
CA PRO A 22 25.73 0.55 -0.67
C PRO A 22 26.92 0.49 0.29
N ASP A 23 27.40 1.64 0.74
CA ASP A 23 28.49 1.77 1.73
C ASP A 23 28.03 1.55 3.18
N GLY A 24 26.74 1.27 3.40
CA GLY A 24 26.12 1.09 4.71
C GLY A 24 25.72 2.38 5.40
N SER A 25 26.01 3.56 4.84
CA SER A 25 25.55 4.83 5.41
C SER A 25 24.03 4.96 5.31
N VAL A 26 23.41 5.53 6.34
CA VAL A 26 21.95 5.69 6.41
C VAL A 26 21.59 7.17 6.35
N VAL A 27 20.70 7.53 5.43
CA VAL A 27 20.03 8.83 5.40
C VAL A 27 18.63 8.67 5.95
N ARG A 28 18.26 9.46 6.95
CA ARG A 28 16.90 9.50 7.48
C ARG A 28 16.24 10.82 7.15
N GLY A 29 15.07 10.74 6.53
CA GLY A 29 14.18 11.88 6.34
C GLY A 29 13.46 12.26 7.64
N PRO A 30 12.82 13.44 7.66
CA PRO A 30 11.98 13.84 8.78
C PRO A 30 10.73 12.96 8.90
N ALA A 31 10.12 12.95 10.07
CA ALA A 31 8.74 12.48 10.25
C ALA A 31 7.78 13.33 9.41
N ASN A 32 6.73 12.72 8.87
CA ASN A 32 5.77 13.43 8.03
C ASN A 32 4.37 13.30 8.61
N ASP A 33 3.62 14.39 8.57
CA ASP A 33 2.22 14.33 8.95
C ASP A 33 1.43 13.51 7.94
N TYR A 34 0.44 12.82 8.47
CA TYR A 34 -0.55 12.20 7.64
C TYR A 34 -1.92 12.21 8.28
N ARG A 35 -2.95 12.16 7.43
CA ARG A 35 -4.32 12.04 7.88
C ARG A 35 -4.71 10.55 7.91
N PRO A 36 -4.94 9.95 9.09
CA PRO A 36 -5.43 8.58 9.17
C PRO A 36 -6.84 8.49 8.55
N VAL A 37 -7.09 7.40 7.83
CA VAL A 37 -8.42 7.08 7.28
C VAL A 37 -9.13 6.20 8.30
N ARG A 38 -10.33 6.60 8.76
CA ARG A 38 -11.12 5.76 9.67
C ARG A 38 -11.63 4.53 8.94
N VAL A 39 -11.65 3.39 9.61
CA VAL A 39 -12.15 2.15 9.05
C VAL A 39 -13.66 2.07 9.24
N GLY A 40 -14.40 2.54 8.23
CA GLY A 40 -15.84 2.38 8.12
C GLY A 40 -16.23 1.13 7.33
N ARG A 41 -17.53 0.94 7.10
CA ARG A 41 -18.05 -0.20 6.32
C ARG A 41 -17.50 -0.18 4.89
N ASP A 42 -17.44 0.99 4.27
CA ASP A 42 -17.03 1.14 2.88
C ASP A 42 -15.52 0.89 2.72
N GLU A 43 -14.71 1.31 3.69
CA GLU A 43 -13.28 1.00 3.71
C GLU A 43 -13.00 -0.50 3.87
N LYS A 44 -13.79 -1.19 4.71
CA LYS A 44 -13.67 -2.65 4.87
C LYS A 44 -14.04 -3.37 3.58
N GLN A 45 -15.16 -3.00 2.96
CA GLN A 45 -15.57 -3.53 1.67
C GLN A 45 -14.49 -3.30 0.60
N ALA A 46 -13.97 -2.08 0.50
CA ALA A 46 -12.90 -1.74 -0.45
C ALA A 46 -11.62 -2.54 -0.21
N TRP A 47 -11.26 -2.82 1.05
CA TRP A 47 -10.12 -3.67 1.41
C TRP A 47 -10.33 -5.12 0.95
N VAL A 48 -11.51 -5.69 1.20
CA VAL A 48 -11.85 -7.06 0.79
C VAL A 48 -11.85 -7.20 -0.73
N GLU A 49 -12.44 -6.24 -1.44
CA GLU A 49 -12.41 -6.21 -2.90
C GLU A 49 -10.99 -6.10 -3.45
N ARG A 50 -10.13 -5.29 -2.82
CA ARG A 50 -8.72 -5.17 -3.21
C ARG A 50 -7.98 -6.50 -3.01
N ALA A 51 -8.18 -7.17 -1.87
CA ALA A 51 -7.62 -8.49 -1.60
C ALA A 51 -8.08 -9.52 -2.65
N ALA A 52 -9.38 -9.60 -2.93
CA ALA A 52 -9.93 -10.50 -3.94
C ALA A 52 -9.35 -10.23 -5.35
N ARG A 53 -9.22 -8.95 -5.75
CA ARG A 53 -8.63 -8.54 -7.05
C ARG A 53 -7.14 -8.87 -7.18
N SER A 54 -6.41 -8.96 -6.08
CA SER A 54 -5.00 -9.41 -6.07
C SER A 54 -4.87 -10.93 -6.29
N GLY A 55 -5.99 -11.66 -6.27
CA GLY A 55 -6.03 -13.11 -6.39
C GLY A 55 -5.71 -13.85 -5.10
N LEU A 56 -5.42 -13.17 -3.99
CA LEU A 56 -5.27 -13.78 -2.67
C LEU A 56 -6.64 -13.90 -1.97
N ARG A 57 -7.01 -15.13 -1.61
CA ARG A 57 -8.05 -15.43 -0.62
C ARG A 57 -7.33 -15.69 0.71
N VAL A 58 -7.64 -14.92 1.73
CA VAL A 58 -7.21 -15.20 3.10
C VAL A 58 -8.42 -15.74 3.83
N GLU A 59 -8.39 -17.02 4.19
CA GLU A 59 -9.45 -17.69 4.95
C GLU A 59 -8.87 -18.02 6.33
N MET A 60 -9.44 -17.38 7.34
CA MET A 60 -9.08 -17.62 8.72
C MET A 60 -10.14 -18.53 9.35
N THR A 61 -9.76 -19.76 9.65
CA THR A 61 -10.62 -20.73 10.33
C THR A 61 -10.21 -20.79 11.79
N VAL A 62 -11.12 -20.43 12.69
CA VAL A 62 -10.93 -20.59 14.13
C VAL A 62 -11.66 -21.85 14.56
N GLU A 63 -10.91 -22.90 14.89
CA GLU A 63 -11.45 -24.16 15.37
C GLU A 63 -10.91 -24.42 16.79
N ASN A 64 -11.82 -24.59 17.76
CA ASN A 64 -11.49 -24.79 19.18
C ASN A 64 -10.50 -23.77 19.76
N GLY A 65 -10.67 -22.48 19.43
CA GLY A 65 -9.82 -21.40 19.92
C GLY A 65 -8.43 -21.33 19.27
N ARG A 66 -8.18 -22.14 18.22
CA ARG A 66 -6.95 -22.09 17.43
C ARG A 66 -7.26 -21.45 16.09
N ALA A 67 -6.71 -20.26 15.85
CA ALA A 67 -6.79 -19.59 14.56
C ALA A 67 -5.81 -20.24 13.58
N SER A 68 -6.31 -20.70 12.45
CA SER A 68 -5.52 -21.15 11.31
C SER A 68 -5.78 -20.21 10.15
N THR A 69 -4.71 -19.61 9.61
CA THR A 69 -4.79 -18.74 8.44
C THR A 69 -4.38 -19.55 7.22
N SER A 70 -5.30 -19.72 6.27
CA SER A 70 -5.04 -20.34 4.98
C SER A 70 -5.04 -19.29 3.87
N PHE A 71 -4.08 -19.42 2.96
CA PHE A 71 -3.94 -18.56 1.79
C PHE A 71 -4.31 -19.37 0.55
N GLY A 72 -5.38 -18.96 -0.14
CA GLY A 72 -5.83 -19.53 -1.41
C GLY A 72 -5.63 -18.56 -2.57
N ARG A 73 -5.58 -19.08 -3.81
CA ARG A 73 -5.58 -18.25 -5.02
C ARG A 73 -6.93 -18.33 -5.72
N GLY A 74 -7.60 -17.19 -5.88
CA GLY A 74 -8.88 -17.07 -6.59
C GLY A 74 -10.12 -17.26 -5.72
N GLY A 75 -10.98 -16.24 -5.69
CA GLY A 75 -12.28 -16.25 -5.03
C GLY A 75 -12.99 -14.92 -5.23
N ARG A 76 -14.32 -14.93 -5.42
CA ARG A 76 -15.14 -13.70 -5.32
C ARG A 76 -15.05 -13.18 -3.89
N ALA A 77 -15.03 -11.86 -3.71
CA ALA A 77 -15.21 -11.25 -2.40
C ALA A 77 -16.52 -11.82 -1.80
N SER A 78 -16.42 -12.55 -0.70
CA SER A 78 -17.59 -13.03 0.03
C SER A 78 -18.08 -11.91 0.95
N ASP A 79 -19.38 -11.63 0.95
CA ASP A 79 -20.00 -10.67 1.87
C ASP A 79 -19.88 -11.09 3.36
N ASP A 80 -19.43 -12.32 3.62
CA ASP A 80 -19.20 -12.87 4.96
C ASP A 80 -17.85 -12.45 5.60
N TRP A 81 -17.20 -11.42 5.06
CA TRP A 81 -15.93 -10.93 5.58
C TRP A 81 -16.06 -10.37 7.01
N GLU A 82 -17.24 -9.90 7.41
CA GLU A 82 -17.51 -9.45 8.79
C GLU A 82 -17.35 -10.59 9.81
N ARG A 83 -17.67 -11.84 9.43
CA ARG A 83 -17.46 -13.00 10.31
C ARG A 83 -16.02 -13.49 10.30
N GLN A 84 -15.36 -13.40 9.15
CA GLN A 84 -13.96 -13.83 8.98
C GLN A 84 -12.97 -12.86 9.66
N TYR A 85 -13.32 -11.58 9.73
CA TYR A 85 -12.51 -10.52 10.35
C TYR A 85 -13.37 -9.76 11.38
N PRO A 86 -13.58 -10.34 12.58
CA PRO A 86 -14.43 -9.73 13.60
C PRO A 86 -13.80 -8.46 14.20
N GLU A 87 -12.47 -8.37 14.20
CA GLU A 87 -11.72 -7.23 14.73
C GLU A 87 -11.08 -6.44 13.60
N TRP A 88 -11.34 -5.13 13.59
CA TRP A 88 -10.74 -4.18 12.66
C TRP A 88 -10.09 -3.04 13.45
N PRO A 89 -8.93 -2.53 13.01
CA PRO A 89 -8.37 -1.32 13.61
C PRO A 89 -9.31 -0.13 13.36
N ASP A 90 -9.28 0.87 14.25
CA ASP A 90 -10.11 2.09 14.11
C ASP A 90 -9.69 2.94 12.90
N VAL A 91 -8.41 2.89 12.55
CA VAL A 91 -7.82 3.65 11.45
C VAL A 91 -6.88 2.78 10.60
N MET A 92 -6.82 3.09 9.32
CA MET A 92 -5.82 2.54 8.41
C MET A 92 -4.42 3.04 8.79
N PRO A 93 -3.38 2.21 8.59
CA PRO A 93 -2.00 2.64 8.81
C PRO A 93 -1.58 3.72 7.79
N ALA A 94 -0.39 4.30 7.97
CA ALA A 94 0.08 5.44 7.18
C ALA A 94 0.10 5.19 5.65
N PHE A 95 0.35 3.95 5.21
CA PHE A 95 0.45 3.58 3.80
C PHE A 95 0.10 2.11 3.57
N GLN A 96 -0.18 1.75 2.32
CA GLN A 96 -0.61 0.40 1.96
C GLN A 96 0.53 -0.64 2.05
N PRO A 97 0.22 -1.89 2.47
CA PRO A 97 1.14 -3.01 2.33
C PRO A 97 1.57 -3.18 0.86
N ASN A 98 2.86 -3.36 0.63
CA ASN A 98 3.46 -3.43 -0.73
C ASN A 98 3.28 -2.16 -1.58
N GLY A 99 2.84 -1.04 -0.99
CA GLY A 99 2.66 0.24 -1.67
C GLY A 99 3.93 1.08 -1.77
N VAL A 100 5.12 0.49 -1.63
CA VAL A 100 6.40 1.21 -1.64
C VAL A 100 7.16 0.85 -2.90
N PHE A 101 7.46 1.85 -3.71
CA PHE A 101 8.13 1.68 -5.00
C PHE A 101 9.34 2.60 -5.10
N VAL A 102 10.43 2.11 -5.68
CA VAL A 102 11.61 2.93 -5.98
C VAL A 102 11.67 3.14 -7.49
N THR A 103 11.81 4.40 -7.92
CA THR A 103 11.90 4.76 -9.33
C THR A 103 13.34 4.62 -9.85
N PRO A 104 13.54 4.49 -11.16
CA PRO A 104 14.87 4.57 -11.77
C PRO A 104 15.61 5.89 -11.47
N GLY A 105 14.87 6.96 -11.20
CA GLY A 105 15.42 8.27 -10.83
C GLY A 105 15.89 8.38 -9.38
N GLY A 106 15.79 7.31 -8.57
CA GLY A 106 16.23 7.31 -7.17
C GLY A 106 15.23 7.94 -6.21
N GLU A 107 13.96 8.00 -6.60
CA GLU A 107 12.87 8.47 -5.74
C GLU A 107 12.12 7.28 -5.14
N MET A 108 11.50 7.48 -3.98
CA MET A 108 10.59 6.51 -3.40
C MET A 108 9.16 7.02 -3.43
N TRP A 109 8.27 6.25 -4.05
CA TRP A 109 6.83 6.52 -4.08
C TRP A 109 6.14 5.61 -3.07
N VAL A 110 5.32 6.20 -2.20
CA VAL A 110 4.59 5.51 -1.14
C VAL A 110 3.09 5.70 -1.33
N GLU A 111 2.38 4.61 -1.60
CA GLU A 111 0.94 4.59 -1.80
C GLU A 111 0.20 4.74 -0.46
N ARG A 112 -0.62 5.79 -0.39
CA ARG A 112 -1.43 6.12 0.77
C ARG A 112 -2.67 5.23 0.85
N TYR A 113 -3.16 5.00 2.07
CA TYR A 113 -4.58 4.78 2.25
C TYR A 113 -5.33 6.09 2.02
N VAL A 114 -6.39 6.02 1.24
CA VAL A 114 -7.35 7.11 0.96
C VAL A 114 -8.75 6.60 1.29
N ALA A 115 -9.74 7.49 1.38
CA ALA A 115 -11.14 7.07 1.55
C ALA A 115 -11.57 6.17 0.38
N ALA A 116 -12.59 5.32 0.57
CA ALA A 116 -12.95 4.29 -0.41
C ALA A 116 -13.19 4.84 -1.84
N ASP A 117 -13.79 6.02 -1.95
CA ASP A 117 -14.12 6.67 -3.23
C ASP A 117 -13.06 7.69 -3.71
N ASP A 118 -12.02 7.91 -2.90
CA ASP A 118 -10.95 8.85 -3.27
C ASP A 118 -10.00 8.21 -4.30
N PRO A 119 -9.44 9.02 -5.23
CA PRO A 119 -8.43 8.56 -6.15
C PRO A 119 -7.17 8.05 -5.42
N PRO A 120 -6.50 7.00 -5.94
CA PRO A 120 -5.23 6.54 -5.39
C PRO A 120 -4.21 7.68 -5.32
N ALA A 121 -3.54 7.81 -4.17
CA ALA A 121 -2.57 8.86 -3.92
C ALA A 121 -1.21 8.29 -3.49
N PHE A 122 -0.15 8.96 -3.93
CA PHE A 122 1.24 8.61 -3.66
C PHE A 122 1.98 9.82 -3.13
N ASP A 123 2.71 9.64 -2.04
CA ASP A 123 3.71 10.59 -1.59
C ASP A 123 5.06 10.19 -2.15
N VAL A 124 5.81 11.16 -2.66
CA VAL A 124 7.11 10.91 -3.27
C VAL A 124 8.21 11.55 -2.45
N PHE A 125 9.22 10.75 -2.16
CA PHE A 125 10.37 11.10 -1.38
C PHE A 125 11.64 11.09 -2.24
N ASP A 126 12.49 12.09 -2.05
CA ASP A 126 13.82 12.13 -2.65
C ASP A 126 14.80 11.19 -1.92
N SER A 127 16.04 11.11 -2.43
CA SER A 127 17.12 10.32 -1.84
C SER A 127 17.63 10.87 -0.50
N ALA A 128 17.21 12.08 -0.12
CA ALA A 128 17.43 12.64 1.21
C ALA A 128 16.32 12.31 2.21
N GLY A 129 15.29 11.56 1.77
CA GLY A 129 14.13 11.18 2.58
C GLY A 129 13.11 12.30 2.76
N ARG A 130 13.19 13.40 2.00
CA ARG A 130 12.22 14.50 2.07
C ARG A 130 11.05 14.23 1.14
N MET A 131 9.82 14.46 1.61
CA MET A 131 8.65 14.42 0.75
C MET A 131 8.70 15.64 -0.19
N VAL A 132 8.81 15.39 -1.50
CA VAL A 132 8.98 16.43 -2.52
C VAL A 132 7.73 16.67 -3.36
N ARG A 133 6.80 15.71 -3.41
CA ARG A 133 5.52 15.85 -4.11
C ARG A 133 4.48 14.83 -3.65
N ARG A 134 3.22 15.13 -3.98
CA ARG A 134 2.09 14.22 -3.90
C ARG A 134 1.49 14.05 -5.30
N ILE A 135 1.18 12.81 -5.66
CA ILE A 135 0.60 12.44 -6.96
C ILE A 135 -0.71 11.72 -6.72
N SER A 136 -1.72 12.00 -7.55
CA SER A 136 -2.98 11.27 -7.54
C SER A 136 -3.28 10.76 -8.94
N PHE A 137 -3.77 9.54 -9.03
CA PHE A 137 -4.19 8.95 -10.31
C PHE A 137 -5.70 8.99 -10.46
N SER A 138 -6.20 8.95 -11.69
CA SER A 138 -7.63 8.78 -11.92
C SER A 138 -8.11 7.46 -11.27
N PRO A 139 -9.37 7.42 -10.78
CA PRO A 139 -9.95 6.21 -10.19
C PRO A 139 -9.79 4.97 -11.09
N GLY A 140 -9.66 3.80 -10.47
CA GLY A 140 -9.52 2.52 -11.18
C GLY A 140 -8.14 2.24 -11.80
N ARG A 141 -7.18 3.16 -11.67
CA ARG A 141 -5.79 2.95 -12.11
C ARG A 141 -4.93 2.42 -10.97
N ARG A 142 -4.02 1.50 -11.28
CA ARG A 142 -3.00 1.00 -10.36
C ARG A 142 -1.62 1.14 -10.98
N LEU A 143 -0.65 1.53 -10.16
CA LEU A 143 0.76 1.53 -10.55
C LEU A 143 1.23 0.11 -10.84
N ALA A 144 1.76 -0.10 -12.05
CA ALA A 144 2.36 -1.37 -12.46
C ALA A 144 3.90 -1.31 -12.46
N GLY A 145 4.47 -0.12 -12.70
CA GLY A 145 5.91 0.06 -12.64
C GLY A 145 6.36 1.38 -13.27
N PHE A 146 7.68 1.53 -13.36
CA PHE A 146 8.35 2.72 -13.87
C PHE A 146 9.27 2.35 -15.03
N GLY A 147 9.26 3.17 -16.08
CA GLY A 147 10.31 3.24 -17.08
C GLY A 147 11.27 4.39 -16.77
N ARG A 148 12.23 4.63 -17.67
CA ARG A 148 13.18 5.75 -17.54
C ARG A 148 12.46 7.10 -17.43
N ASP A 149 11.47 7.32 -18.29
CA ASP A 149 10.73 8.59 -18.41
C ASP A 149 9.20 8.38 -18.42
N ALA A 150 8.73 7.25 -17.90
CA ALA A 150 7.32 6.86 -17.97
C ALA A 150 6.84 6.17 -16.69
N VAL A 151 5.57 6.37 -16.36
CA VAL A 151 4.86 5.63 -15.31
C VAL A 151 3.84 4.72 -15.98
N TYR A 152 3.93 3.42 -15.72
CA TYR A 152 3.01 2.44 -16.29
C TYR A 152 1.87 2.17 -15.31
N LEU A 153 0.64 2.39 -15.79
CA LEU A 153 -0.58 2.14 -15.04
C LEU A 153 -1.36 1.03 -15.70
N VAL A 154 -1.94 0.14 -14.88
CA VAL A 154 -2.94 -0.82 -15.34
C VAL A 154 -4.33 -0.34 -14.95
N SER A 155 -5.28 -0.49 -15.86
CA SER A 155 -6.70 -0.35 -15.55
C SER A 155 -7.22 -1.71 -15.14
N ALA A 156 -7.83 -1.82 -13.96
CA ALA A 156 -8.78 -2.90 -13.76
C ALA A 156 -9.97 -2.55 -14.68
N GLY A 157 -10.27 -3.37 -15.69
CA GLY A 157 -11.47 -3.16 -16.51
C GLY A 157 -12.70 -3.10 -15.59
N ALA A 158 -13.65 -2.21 -15.89
CA ALA A 158 -14.93 -2.22 -15.21
C ALA A 158 -15.55 -3.63 -15.36
N PRO A 159 -16.17 -4.20 -14.30
CA PRO A 159 -17.02 -5.36 -14.51
C PRO A 159 -18.06 -4.99 -15.56
N ARG A 160 -18.15 -5.81 -16.61
CA ARG A 160 -19.26 -5.75 -17.56
C ARG A 160 -20.55 -6.20 -16.89
#